data_AF-A0A183DEB3-F1
#
_entry.id   AF-A0A183DEB3-F1
#
_cell.length_a   1.000
_cell.length_b   1.000
_cell.length_c   1.000
_cell.angle_alpha   90.00
_cell.angle_beta   90.00
_cell.angle_gamma   90.00
#
_symmetry.space_group_name_H-M   'P 1'
#
loop_
_entity.id
_entity.type
_entity.pdbx_description
1 polymer ?
#
loop_
_entity_poly.entity_id
_entity_poly.type
_entity_poly.pdbx_seq_one_letter_code
_entity_poly.pdbx_strand_id
1 'polypeptide(L)'
;MCITFGGLIVVKSFLDAESRYVECITKFNTDTLCKIKTSRKISDEDFRILAGNLQLLIAQQREILNEISDAVGKDTTNARIGGLLLKAAPVLRQLLRLYCENHPKAVDLVLRNKYFF
;
A
#
# COMPACT_ATOMS: atom_id res chain seq x y z
N MET A 1 9.79 32.54 9.10
CA MET A 1 8.93 31.71 9.98
C MET A 1 7.73 31.07 9.26
N CYS A 2 7.21 31.60 8.14
CA CYS A 2 6.03 31.03 7.46
C CYS A 2 6.32 29.82 6.55
N ILE A 3 7.54 29.67 6.03
CA ILE A 3 7.89 28.60 5.06
C ILE A 3 8.00 27.22 5.74
N THR A 4 8.45 27.16 6.99
CA THR A 4 8.55 25.92 7.77
C THR A 4 7.18 25.39 8.21
N PHE A 5 6.18 26.25 8.41
CA PHE A 5 4.85 25.84 8.85
C PHE A 5 4.03 25.18 7.72
N GLY A 6 4.14 25.69 6.49
CA GLY A 6 3.46 25.11 5.33
C GLY A 6 3.96 23.70 4.98
N GLY A 7 5.28 23.46 5.07
CA GLY A 7 5.86 22.15 4.80
C GLY A 7 5.39 21.06 5.78
N LEU A 8 5.22 21.40 7.06
CA LEU A 8 4.74 20.45 8.07
C LEU A 8 3.27 20.07 7.86
N ILE A 9 2.43 21.01 7.43
CA ILE A 9 1.01 20.74 7.15
C ILE A 9 0.88 19.79 5.95
N VAL A 10 1.61 20.04 4.87
CA VAL A 10 1.58 19.20 3.66
C VAL A 10 2.01 17.76 3.97
N VAL A 11 3.10 17.59 4.72
CA VAL A 11 3.60 16.27 5.11
C VAL A 11 2.60 15.53 6.00
N LYS A 12 1.96 16.22 6.96
CA LYS A 12 0.91 15.61 7.79
C LYS A 12 -0.30 15.19 6.97
N SER A 13 -0.79 16.05 6.07
CA SER A 13 -1.90 15.70 5.18
C SER A 13 -1.57 14.50 4.27
N PHE A 14 -0.33 14.43 3.78
CA PHE A 14 0.15 13.28 3.03
C PHE A 14 0.15 11.99 3.89
N LEU A 15 0.70 12.05 5.10
CA LEU A 15 0.72 10.92 6.03
C LEU A 15 -0.68 10.44 6.40
N ASP A 16 -1.60 11.36 6.66
CA ASP A 16 -3.00 11.03 6.97
C ASP A 16 -3.68 10.33 5.78
N ALA A 17 -3.46 10.83 4.56
CA ALA A 17 -4.00 10.22 3.35
C ALA A 17 -3.43 8.81 3.14
N GLU A 18 -2.12 8.63 3.28
CA GLU A 18 -1.49 7.33 3.11
C GLU A 18 -1.83 6.34 4.23
N SER A 19 -1.94 6.80 5.47
CA SER A 19 -2.39 5.96 6.58
C SER A 19 -3.79 5.41 6.31
N ARG A 20 -4.71 6.25 5.83
CA ARG A 20 -6.07 5.82 5.45
C ARG A 20 -6.08 4.86 4.28
N TYR A 21 -5.23 5.09 3.28
CA TYR A 21 -5.08 4.19 2.13
C TYR A 21 -4.59 2.81 2.57
N VAL A 22 -3.51 2.77 3.34
CA VAL A 22 -2.92 1.53 3.88
C VAL A 22 -3.94 0.79 4.75
N GLU A 23 -4.69 1.48 5.60
CA GLU A 23 -5.74 0.88 6.42
C GLU A 23 -6.85 0.27 5.55
N CYS A 24 -7.32 1.01 4.54
CA CYS A 24 -8.34 0.54 3.60
C CYS A 24 -7.90 -0.74 2.86
N ILE A 25 -6.69 -0.75 2.31
CA ILE A 25 -6.17 -1.92 1.60
C ILE A 25 -5.90 -3.08 2.55
N THR A 26 -5.45 -2.81 3.78
CA THR A 26 -5.30 -3.87 4.78
C THR A 26 -6.65 -4.54 5.06
N LYS A 27 -7.69 -3.74 5.31
CA LYS A 27 -9.06 -4.25 5.52
C LYS A 27 -9.54 -5.08 4.32
N PHE A 28 -9.28 -4.61 3.09
CA PHE A 28 -9.58 -5.40 1.90
C PHE A 28 -8.86 -6.76 1.88
N ASN A 29 -7.57 -6.79 2.24
CA ASN A 29 -6.80 -8.03 2.31
C ASN A 29 -7.27 -8.97 3.43
N THR A 30 -7.60 -8.46 4.62
CA THR A 30 -8.07 -9.28 5.74
C THR A 30 -9.51 -9.72 5.61
N ASP A 31 -10.37 -8.89 5.04
CA ASP A 31 -11.81 -9.13 5.06
C ASP A 31 -12.28 -9.76 3.76
N THR A 32 -11.77 -9.33 2.61
CA THR A 32 -12.23 -9.81 1.31
C THR A 32 -11.34 -10.96 0.84
N LEU A 33 -10.03 -10.75 0.73
CA LEU A 33 -9.13 -11.81 0.24
C LEU A 33 -9.10 -13.03 1.18
N CYS A 34 -9.11 -12.83 2.50
CA CYS A 34 -9.15 -13.96 3.44
C CYS A 34 -10.47 -14.76 3.34
N LYS A 35 -11.62 -14.09 3.15
CA LYS A 35 -12.91 -14.76 2.93
C LYS A 35 -12.91 -15.54 1.63
N ILE A 36 -12.35 -14.98 0.56
CA ILE A 36 -12.22 -15.66 -0.72
C ILE A 36 -11.36 -16.92 -0.56
N LYS A 37 -10.21 -16.82 0.11
CA LYS A 37 -9.33 -17.96 0.41
C LYS A 37 -10.05 -19.05 1.20
N THR A 38 -10.77 -18.66 2.25
CA THR A 38 -11.49 -19.59 3.13
C THR A 38 -12.69 -20.24 2.42
N SER A 39 -13.32 -19.53 1.48
CA SER A 39 -14.47 -20.05 0.73
C SER A 39 -14.11 -21.23 -0.20
N ARG A 40 -12.83 -21.43 -0.53
CA ARG A 40 -12.32 -22.43 -1.48
C ARG A 40 -13.06 -22.47 -2.82
N LYS A 41 -13.69 -21.35 -3.21
CA LYS A 41 -14.42 -21.22 -4.49
C LYS A 41 -13.50 -21.06 -5.70
N ILE A 42 -12.23 -20.71 -5.47
CA ILE A 42 -11.19 -20.56 -6.48
C ILE A 42 -9.99 -21.43 -6.12
N SER A 43 -9.20 -21.84 -7.12
CA SER A 43 -7.98 -22.61 -6.88
C SER A 43 -6.93 -21.77 -6.14
N ASP A 44 -5.97 -22.43 -5.48
CA ASP A 44 -4.88 -21.72 -4.81
C ASP A 44 -4.03 -20.90 -5.80
N GLU A 45 -3.91 -21.34 -7.05
CA GLU A 45 -3.21 -20.60 -8.11
C GLU A 45 -3.98 -19.34 -8.52
N ASP A 46 -5.30 -19.46 -8.70
CA ASP A 46 -6.19 -18.33 -8.98
C ASP A 46 -6.18 -17.32 -7.84
N PHE A 47 -6.16 -17.81 -6.59
CA PHE A 47 -6.03 -16.95 -5.42
C PHE A 47 -4.70 -16.20 -5.39
N ARG A 48 -3.59 -16.84 -5.79
CA ARG A 48 -2.28 -16.18 -5.88
C ARG A 48 -2.26 -15.09 -6.94
N ILE A 49 -2.90 -15.31 -8.10
CA ILE A 49 -3.06 -14.28 -9.13
C ILE A 49 -3.94 -13.15 -8.63
N LEU A 50 -5.03 -13.45 -7.91
CA LEU A 50 -5.94 -12.43 -7.37
C LEU A 50 -5.29 -11.57 -6.27
N ALA A 51 -4.57 -12.20 -5.34
CA ALA A 51 -3.89 -11.51 -4.24
C ALA A 51 -2.59 -10.82 -4.71
N GLY A 52 -1.90 -11.39 -5.69
CA GLY A 52 -0.63 -10.88 -6.22
C GLY A 52 0.41 -10.65 -5.13
N ASN A 53 1.12 -9.52 -5.24
CA ASN A 53 2.08 -9.05 -4.25
C ASN A 53 1.49 -8.04 -3.25
N LEU A 54 0.16 -7.98 -3.12
CA LEU A 54 -0.52 -6.94 -2.35
C LEU A 54 -0.09 -6.91 -0.88
N GLN A 55 0.08 -8.09 -0.25
CA GLN A 55 0.53 -8.16 1.15
C GLN A 55 1.92 -7.56 1.37
N LEU A 56 2.85 -7.85 0.44
CA LEU A 56 4.20 -7.31 0.48
C LEU A 56 4.19 -5.80 0.24
N LEU A 57 3.35 -5.32 -0.68
CA LEU A 57 3.17 -3.89 -0.93
C LEU A 57 2.65 -3.15 0.33
N ILE A 58 1.62 -3.69 0.98
CA ILE A 58 1.07 -3.11 2.23
C ILE A 58 2.14 -3.07 3.33
N ALA A 59 2.89 -4.17 3.51
CA ALA A 59 3.93 -4.24 4.54
C ALA A 59 5.01 -3.16 4.31
N GLN A 60 5.48 -3.02 3.07
CA GLN A 60 6.47 -2.01 2.72
C GLN A 60 5.92 -0.59 2.91
N GLN A 61 4.68 -0.33 2.48
CA GLN A 61 4.05 0.99 2.65
C GLN A 61 3.88 1.35 4.14
N ARG A 62 3.52 0.39 5.00
CA ARG A 62 3.44 0.59 6.46
C ARG A 62 4.79 0.91 7.07
N GLU A 63 5.83 0.16 6.70
CA GLU A 63 7.18 0.38 7.20
C GLU A 63 7.67 1.81 6.89
N ILE A 64 7.51 2.24 5.64
CA ILE A 64 7.88 3.58 5.19
C ILE A 64 7.05 4.65 5.89
N LEU A 65 5.73 4.44 6.04
CA LEU A 65 4.85 5.38 6.74
C LEU A 65 5.28 5.55 8.20
N ASN A 66 5.64 4.45 8.88
CA ASN A 66 6.13 4.50 10.25
C ASN A 66 7.46 5.23 10.34
N GLU A 67 8.42 4.96 9.45
CA GLU A 67 9.71 5.67 9.41
C GLU A 67 9.53 7.18 9.21
N ILE A 68 8.62 7.58 8.32
CA ILE A 68 8.33 9.00 8.06
C ILE A 68 7.59 9.64 9.23
N SER A 69 6.60 8.95 9.81
CA SER A 69 5.86 9.44 10.99
C SER A 69 6.81 9.67 12.18
N ASP A 70 7.72 8.74 12.43
CA ASP A 70 8.77 8.86 13.44
C ASP A 70 9.70 10.05 13.18
N ALA A 71 10.09 10.27 11.92
CA ALA A 71 10.94 11.39 11.52
C ALA A 71 10.24 12.73 11.70
N VAL A 72 8.94 12.82 11.37
CA VAL A 72 8.11 14.02 11.58
C VAL A 72 7.91 14.31 13.07
N GLY A 73 7.78 13.27 13.90
CA GLY A 73 7.66 13.43 15.36
C GLY A 73 8.94 13.91 16.03
N LYS A 74 10.12 13.62 15.47
CA LYS A 74 11.43 13.92 16.05
C LYS A 74 12.08 15.20 15.49
N ASP A 75 11.73 15.63 14.28
CA ASP A 75 12.44 16.70 13.56
C ASP A 75 11.46 17.72 12.95
N THR A 76 11.48 18.95 13.45
CA THR A 76 10.59 20.05 13.02
C THR A 76 10.99 20.66 11.66
N THR A 77 12.16 20.31 11.13
CA THR A 77 12.66 20.86 9.87
C THR A 77 12.38 19.99 8.64
N ASN A 78 11.82 18.79 8.81
CA ASN A 78 11.46 17.85 7.73
C ASN A 78 12.62 17.47 6.78
N ALA A 79 13.87 17.85 7.07
CA ALA A 79 15.01 17.67 6.17
C ALA A 79 15.34 16.19 5.89
N ARG A 80 14.99 15.30 6.83
CA ARG A 80 15.24 13.85 6.73
C ARG A 80 14.18 13.09 5.92
N ILE A 81 13.01 13.67 5.69
CA ILE A 81 11.88 13.00 5.02
C ILE A 81 12.19 12.72 3.55
N GLY A 82 12.83 13.67 2.87
CA GLY A 82 13.25 13.49 1.48
C GLY A 82 14.20 12.30 1.31
N GLY A 83 15.14 12.10 2.24
CA GLY A 83 16.05 10.96 2.23
C GLY A 83 15.35 9.61 2.41
N LEU A 84 14.36 9.54 3.31
CA LEU A 84 13.54 8.35 3.51
C LEU A 84 12.72 8.00 2.27
N LEU A 85 12.08 8.99 1.64
CA LEU A 85 11.32 8.80 0.41
C LEU A 85 12.22 8.34 -0.75
N LEU A 86 13.41 8.92 -0.91
CA LEU A 86 14.35 8.50 -1.95
C LEU A 86 14.87 7.08 -1.74
N LYS A 87 15.11 6.67 -0.49
CA LYS A 87 15.49 5.29 -0.15
C LYS A 87 14.34 4.31 -0.43
N ALA A 88 13.10 4.71 -0.14
CA ALA A 88 11.90 3.90 -0.33
C ALA A 88 11.45 3.78 -1.79
N ALA A 89 11.65 4.83 -2.59
CA ALA A 89 11.18 4.95 -3.97
C ALA A 89 11.54 3.75 -4.88
N PRO A 90 12.78 3.23 -4.94
CA PRO A 90 13.10 2.10 -5.83
C PRO A 90 12.32 0.84 -5.46
N VAL A 91 12.17 0.54 -4.17
CA VAL A 91 11.46 -0.65 -3.69
C VAL A 91 9.96 -0.51 -3.96
N LEU A 92 9.36 0.63 -3.62
CA LEU A 92 7.94 0.88 -3.91
C LEU A 92 7.65 0.80 -5.41
N ARG A 93 8.52 1.38 -6.24
CA ARG A 93 8.38 1.32 -7.71
C ARG A 93 8.40 -0.11 -8.22
N GLN A 94 9.31 -0.95 -7.70
CA GLN A 94 9.39 -2.35 -8.09
C GLN A 94 8.11 -3.12 -7.69
N LEU A 95 7.63 -2.92 -6.46
CA LEU A 95 6.42 -3.58 -5.97
C LEU A 95 5.17 -3.13 -6.73
N LEU A 96 5.02 -1.83 -6.98
CA LEU A 96 3.90 -1.30 -7.77
C LEU A 96 3.93 -1.82 -9.21
N ARG A 97 5.12 -1.92 -9.81
CA ARG A 97 5.25 -2.49 -11.15
C ARG A 97 4.76 -3.93 -11.21
N LEU A 98 5.20 -4.78 -10.26
CA LEU A 98 4.75 -6.16 -10.19
C LEU A 98 3.23 -6.27 -9.99
N TYR A 99 2.67 -5.39 -9.16
CA TYR A 99 1.22 -5.32 -8.96
C TYR A 99 0.48 -4.97 -10.26
N CYS A 100 0.93 -3.94 -10.97
CA CYS A 100 0.35 -3.51 -12.24
C CYS A 100 0.49 -4.55 -13.35
N GLU A 101 1.61 -5.27 -13.42
CA GLU A 101 1.82 -6.35 -14.39
C GLU A 101 0.88 -7.54 -14.14
N ASN A 102 0.55 -7.81 -12.88
CA ASN A 102 -0.41 -8.85 -12.49
C ASN A 102 -1.88 -8.39 -12.59
N HIS A 103 -2.14 -7.08 -12.53
CA HIS A 103 -3.49 -6.51 -12.45
C HIS A 103 -4.46 -6.97 -13.56
N PRO A 104 -4.08 -7.00 -14.86
CA PRO A 104 -4.97 -7.47 -15.92
C PRO A 104 -5.44 -8.92 -15.72
N LYS A 105 -4.57 -9.78 -15.20
CA LYS A 105 -4.88 -11.19 -14.93
C LYS A 105 -5.86 -11.32 -13.76
N ALA A 106 -5.65 -10.55 -12.70
CA ALA A 106 -6.55 -10.51 -11.56
C ALA A 106 -7.95 -10.03 -11.97
N VAL A 107 -8.04 -8.98 -12.80
CA VAL A 107 -9.32 -8.47 -13.32
C VAL A 107 -10.03 -9.49 -14.21
N ASP A 108 -9.31 -10.11 -15.14
CA ASP A 108 -9.85 -11.17 -16.00
C ASP A 108 -10.42 -12.34 -15.16
N LEU A 109 -9.72 -12.71 -14.08
CA LEU A 109 -10.18 -13.74 -13.15
C LEU A 109 -11.47 -13.36 -12.42
N VAL A 110 -11.57 -12.11 -11.95
CA VAL A 110 -12.80 -11.59 -11.33
C VAL A 110 -13.97 -11.57 -12.33
N LEU A 111 -13.72 -11.18 -13.58
CA LEU A 111 -14.75 -11.14 -14.62
C LEU A 111 -15.24 -12.54 -14.99
N ARG A 112 -14.34 -13.51 -15.11
CA ARG A 112 -14.69 -14.92 -15.40
C ARG A 112 -15.45 -15.58 -14.25
N ASN A 113 -15.17 -15.17 -13.02
CA ASN A 113 -15.77 -15.72 -11.81
C ASN A 113 -16.78 -14.77 -11.17
N LYS A 114 -17.39 -13.87 -11.95
CA LYS A 114 -18.28 -12.80 -11.47
C LYS A 114 -19.50 -13.30 -10.66
N TYR A 115 -19.88 -14.56 -10.83
CA TYR A 115 -20.97 -15.17 -10.05
C TYR A 115 -20.54 -15.69 -8.66
N PHE A 116 -19.23 -15.72 -8.38
CA PHE A 116 -18.67 -16.18 -7.10
C PHE A 116 -18.26 -15.06 -6.16
N PHE A 117 -18.05 -13.85 -6.70
CA PHE A 117 -17.65 -12.62 -5.99
C PHE A 117 -18.83 -11.71 -5.69
#